data_AF-A0A497QUZ9-F1
#
_entry.id   AF-A0A497QUZ9-F1
#
_cell.length_a   1.000
_cell.length_b   1.000
_cell.length_c   1.000
_cell.angle_alpha   90.00
_cell.angle_beta   90.00
_cell.angle_gamma   90.00
#
_symmetry.space_group_name_H-M   'P 1'
#
loop_
_entity.id
_entity.type
_entity.pdbx_description
1 polymer ?
#
loop_
_entity_poly.entity_id
_entity_poly.type
_entity_poly.pdbx_seq_one_letter_code
_entity_poly.pdbx_strand_id
1 'polypeptide(L)'
;MKIDLHGMELIEAVIEILYCIREADLSTDNIIEIVHGYHSGYILKNYIRSKRFIQEIRKEGFIITPIRSNNPGVSFFKISSKKN
;
A
#
# COMPACT_ATOMS: atom_id res chain seq x y z
N MET A 1 -3.93 -1.58 9.82
CA MET A 1 -3.39 -0.20 9.85
C MET A 1 -3.95 0.62 8.70
N LYS A 2 -4.28 1.90 8.90
CA LYS A 2 -4.84 2.79 7.87
C LYS A 2 -3.84 3.88 7.50
N ILE A 3 -3.64 4.12 6.21
CA ILE A 3 -2.70 5.10 5.63
C ILE A 3 -3.51 6.08 4.79
N ASP A 4 -3.49 7.36 5.16
CA ASP A 4 -4.17 8.42 4.41
C ASP A 4 -3.15 9.19 3.57
N LEU A 5 -3.31 9.12 2.25
CA LEU A 5 -2.38 9.71 1.28
C LEU A 5 -2.93 10.97 0.60
N HIS A 6 -4.04 11.52 1.09
CA HIS A 6 -4.60 12.73 0.48
C HIS A 6 -3.60 13.90 0.56
N GLY A 7 -3.38 14.55 -0.57
CA GLY A 7 -2.49 15.71 -0.67
C GLY A 7 -1.00 15.38 -0.68
N MET A 8 -0.63 14.09 -0.61
CA MET A 8 0.78 13.67 -0.75
C MET A 8 1.19 13.57 -2.21
N GLU A 9 2.44 13.94 -2.49
CA GLU A 9 3.08 13.61 -3.75
C GLU A 9 3.40 12.10 -3.81
N LEU A 10 3.56 11.56 -5.03
CA LEU A 10 3.78 10.12 -5.23
C LEU A 10 4.98 9.60 -4.44
N ILE A 11 6.08 10.36 -4.40
CA ILE A 11 7.30 9.95 -3.69
C ILE A 11 7.10 9.89 -2.17
N GLU A 12 6.39 10.88 -1.60
CA GLU A 12 6.08 10.94 -0.18
C GLU A 12 5.16 9.78 0.21
N ALA A 13 4.13 9.54 -0.61
CA ALA A 13 3.22 8.43 -0.43
C ALA A 13 3.93 7.08 -0.45
N VAL A 14 4.92 6.87 -1.33
CA VAL A 14 5.70 5.63 -1.37
C VAL A 14 6.51 5.44 -0.10
N ILE A 15 7.15 6.50 0.39
CA ILE A 15 7.94 6.44 1.64
C ILE A 15 7.04 6.07 2.82
N GLU A 16 5.88 6.73 2.93
CA GLU A 16 4.91 6.47 3.99
C GLU A 16 4.37 5.04 3.93
N ILE A 17 3.98 4.57 2.75
CA ILE A 17 3.53 3.18 2.56
C ILE A 17 4.60 2.18 3.00
N LEU A 18 5.86 2.39 2.63
CA LEU A 18 6.96 1.50 3.00
C LEU A 18 7.21 1.48 4.50
N TYR A 19 7.13 2.64 5.15
CA TYR A 19 7.23 2.74 6.60
C TYR A 19 6.11 1.93 7.28
N CYS A 20 4.86 2.15 6.89
CA CYS A 20 3.72 1.42 7.43
C CYS A 20 3.77 -0.09 7.15
N ILE A 21 4.28 -0.52 5.99
CA ILE A 21 4.46 -1.96 5.69
C ILE A 21 5.43 -2.60 6.68
N ARG A 22 6.56 -1.93 6.97
CA ARG A 22 7.55 -2.40 7.93
C ARG A 22 6.97 -2.50 9.33
N GLU A 23 6.20 -1.51 9.76
CA GLU A 23 5.51 -1.55 11.06
C GLU A 23 4.46 -2.67 11.12
N ALA A 24 3.66 -2.82 10.06
CA ALA A 24 2.63 -3.85 10.00
C ALA A 24 3.21 -5.26 10.03
N ASP A 25 4.38 -5.50 9.43
CA ASP A 25 5.08 -6.79 9.46
C ASP A 25 5.60 -7.18 10.86
N LEU A 26 5.92 -6.18 11.69
CA LEU A 26 6.28 -6.38 13.10
C LEU A 26 5.05 -6.55 14.01
N SER A 27 3.87 -6.19 13.53
CA SER A 27 2.62 -6.25 14.28
C SER A 27 1.87 -7.56 14.05
N THR A 28 0.90 -7.85 14.91
CA THR A 28 -0.05 -8.96 14.67
C THR A 28 -1.03 -8.66 13.54
N ASP A 29 -1.18 -7.38 13.15
CA ASP A 29 -2.11 -6.91 12.12
C ASP A 29 -1.38 -6.68 10.78
N ASN A 30 -1.35 -7.74 9.97
CA ASN A 30 -0.70 -7.70 8.66
C ASN A 30 -1.58 -7.17 7.53
N ILE A 31 -2.60 -6.35 7.83
CA ILE A 31 -3.46 -5.73 6.82
C ILE A 31 -3.27 -4.22 6.85
N ILE A 32 -2.98 -3.65 5.67
CA ILE A 32 -2.96 -2.21 5.45
C ILE A 32 -4.15 -1.78 4.58
N GLU A 33 -4.75 -0.66 4.97
CA GLU A 33 -5.76 0.09 4.23
C GLU A 33 -5.10 1.36 3.70
N ILE A 34 -5.02 1.50 2.38
CA ILE A 34 -4.43 2.67 1.74
C ILE A 34 -5.56 3.53 1.14
N VAL A 35 -5.74 4.73 1.68
CA VAL A 35 -6.69 5.73 1.20
C VAL A 35 -5.96 6.66 0.24
N HIS A 36 -6.23 6.51 -1.05
CA HIS A 36 -5.57 7.26 -2.13
C HIS A 36 -6.54 8.17 -2.91
N GLY A 37 -7.81 8.23 -2.48
CA GLY A 37 -8.87 9.00 -3.15
C GLY A 37 -9.33 8.38 -4.49
N TYR A 38 -10.42 8.92 -5.04
CA TYR A 38 -11.03 8.41 -6.29
C TYR A 38 -11.01 9.41 -7.46
N HIS A 39 -11.43 10.66 -7.23
CA HIS A 39 -11.71 11.63 -8.30
C HIS A 39 -10.51 12.51 -8.71
N SER A 40 -9.59 12.82 -7.79
CA SER A 40 -8.42 13.67 -8.03
C SER A 40 -7.08 12.93 -7.85
N GLY A 41 -7.08 11.75 -7.22
CA GLY A 41 -5.90 10.96 -6.89
C GLY A 41 -5.52 9.89 -7.92
N TYR A 42 -5.69 10.13 -9.22
CA TYR A 42 -5.44 9.10 -10.25
C TYR A 42 -4.00 8.59 -10.25
N ILE A 43 -3.02 9.45 -9.98
CA ILE A 43 -1.60 9.06 -9.94
C ILE A 43 -1.37 8.01 -8.86
N LEU A 44 -1.74 8.31 -7.61
CA LEU A 44 -1.60 7.39 -6.48
C LEU A 44 -2.41 6.12 -6.68
N LYS A 45 -3.69 6.25 -7.06
CA LYS A 45 -4.57 5.11 -7.34
C LYS A 45 -3.97 4.18 -8.41
N ASN A 46 -3.53 4.73 -9.54
CA ASN A 46 -2.99 3.95 -10.65
C ASN A 46 -1.68 3.29 -10.26
N TYR A 47 -0.82 4.01 -9.54
CA TYR A 47 0.44 3.48 -9.03
C TYR A 47 0.20 2.33 -8.05
N ILE A 48 -0.60 2.52 -7.00
CA ILE A 48 -0.88 1.52 -5.95
C ILE A 48 -1.54 0.28 -6.54
N ARG A 49 -2.39 0.42 -7.57
CA ARG A 49 -3.04 -0.71 -8.24
C ARG A 49 -2.21 -1.34 -9.36
N SER A 50 -1.04 -0.79 -9.65
CA SER A 50 -0.17 -1.31 -10.71
C SER A 50 0.58 -2.57 -10.29
N LYS A 51 0.96 -3.38 -11.27
CA LYS A 51 1.92 -4.48 -11.06
C LYS A 51 3.29 -3.96 -10.61
N ARG A 52 3.66 -2.74 -11.00
CA ARG A 52 4.92 -2.10 -10.66
C ARG A 52 5.05 -1.90 -9.16
N PHE A 53 4.00 -1.39 -8.50
CA PHE A 53 3.97 -1.23 -7.05
C PHE A 53 4.24 -2.56 -6.33
N ILE A 54 3.54 -3.64 -6.70
CA ILE A 54 3.75 -4.97 -6.10
C ILE A 54 5.19 -5.46 -6.31
N GLN A 55 5.76 -5.22 -7.49
CA GLN A 55 7.15 -5.60 -7.78
C GLN A 55 8.16 -4.80 -6.96
N GLU A 56 7.93 -3.51 -6.75
CA GLU A 56 8.77 -2.62 -5.94
C GLU A 56 8.73 -3.04 -4.46
N ILE A 57 7.54 -3.25 -3.90
CA ILE A 57 7.39 -3.76 -2.52
C ILE A 57 8.08 -5.12 -2.34
N ARG A 58 8.03 -5.99 -3.37
CA ARG A 58 8.74 -7.28 -3.35
C ARG A 58 10.26 -7.16 -3.34
N LYS A 59 10.82 -6.14 -3.97
CA LYS A 59 12.27 -5.86 -3.92
C LYS A 59 12.71 -5.43 -2.52
N GLU A 60 11.82 -4.80 -1.77
CA GLU A 60 12.04 -4.41 -0.36
C GLU A 60 11.90 -5.58 0.63
N GLY A 61 11.61 -6.80 0.15
CA GLY A 61 11.52 -8.01 0.98
C GLY A 61 10.11 -8.39 1.42
N PHE A 62 9.09 -7.63 1.04
CA PHE A 62 7.70 -7.85 1.46
C PHE A 62 6.85 -8.43 0.34
N ILE A 63 5.95 -9.35 0.67
CA ILE A 63 4.92 -9.81 -0.25
C ILE A 63 3.61 -9.14 0.16
N ILE A 64 2.97 -8.46 -0.80
CA ILE A 64 1.64 -7.87 -0.61
C ILE A 64 0.62 -8.58 -1.51
N THR A 65 -0.52 -8.94 -0.93
CA THR A 65 -1.65 -9.56 -1.63
C THR A 65 -2.84 -8.61 -1.60
N PRO A 66 -3.36 -8.15 -2.75
CA PRO A 66 -4.51 -7.26 -2.77
C PRO A 66 -5.77 -7.95 -2.25
N ILE A 67 -6.54 -7.24 -1.43
CA ILE A 67 -7.85 -7.66 -0.95
C ILE A 67 -8.91 -6.82 -1.66
N ARG A 68 -10.00 -7.47 -2.11
CA ARG A 68 -11.08 -6.78 -2.84
C ARG A 68 -11.74 -5.72 -1.94
N SER A 69 -11.78 -4.50 -2.46
CA SER A 69 -12.51 -3.37 -1.87
C SER A 69 -13.70 -3.01 -2.75
N ASN A 70 -14.84 -2.66 -2.13
CA ASN A 70 -15.95 -2.01 -2.83
C ASN A 70 -15.79 -0.47 -2.87
N ASN A 71 -14.86 0.09 -2.09
CA ASN A 71 -14.56 1.52 -2.09
C ASN A 71 -13.48 1.82 -3.15
N PRO A 72 -13.78 2.58 -4.21
CA PRO A 72 -12.85 2.80 -5.30
C PRO A 72 -11.72 3.78 -4.94
N GLY A 73 -11.81 4.50 -3.82
CA GLY A 73 -10.76 5.37 -3.29
C GLY A 73 -9.83 4.70 -2.28
N VAL A 74 -10.01 3.39 -2.05
CA VAL A 74 -9.24 2.62 -1.08
C VAL A 74 -8.69 1.35 -1.73
N SER A 75 -7.50 0.93 -1.28
CA SER A 75 -6.90 -0.35 -1.62
C SER A 75 -6.44 -1.06 -0.35
N PHE A 76 -6.82 -2.32 -0.19
CA PHE A 76 -6.41 -3.15 0.95
C PHE A 76 -5.34 -4.13 0.51
N PHE A 77 -4.32 -4.33 1.35
CA PHE A 77 -3.29 -5.33 1.13
C PHE A 77 -3.03 -6.14 2.40
N LYS A 78 -2.91 -7.46 2.23
CA LYS A 78 -2.32 -8.34 3.24
C LYS A 78 -0.82 -8.43 3.02
N ILE A 79 -0.05 -8.20 4.07
CA ILE A 79 1.41 -8.27 4.10
C ILE A 79 1.83 -9.64 4.59
N SER A 80 2.88 -10.18 3.97
CA SER A 80 3.62 -11.31 4.50
C SER A 80 5.10 -11.12 4.22
N SER A 81 5.93 -11.30 5.24
CA SER A 81 7.37 -11.35 5.09
C SER A 81 7.83 -12.55 4.28
N LYS A 82 8.85 -12.36 3.44
CA LYS A 82 9.55 -13.47 2.81
C LYS A 82 10.40 -14.14 3.89
N LYS A 83 9.89 -15.22 4.50
CA LYS A 83 10.69 -16.05 5.41
C LYS A 83 11.86 -16.63 4.61
N ASN A 84 13.07 -16.23 4.97
CA ASN A 84 14.30 -16.89 4.52
C ASN A 84 14.40 -18.26 5.18
#